data_AF-A0A6J6H9K4-F1
#
_entry.id   AF-A0A6J6H9K4-F1
#
_cell.length_a   1.000
_cell.length_b   1.000
_cell.length_c   1.000
_cell.angle_alpha   90.00
_cell.angle_beta   90.00
_cell.angle_gamma   90.00
#
_symmetry.space_group_name_H-M   'P 1'
#
loop_
_entity.id
_entity.type
_entity.pdbx_description
1 polymer ?
#
loop_
_entity_poly.entity_id
_entity_poly.type
_entity_poly.pdbx_seq_one_letter_code
_entity_poly.pdbx_strand_id
1 'polypeptide(L)' 'MRPQDALDKLEHGELAMFPPTSENLKFLANYKTSGEVLAAAKKVSRPVAILPKLRTNSDGKVIGVLMPGDPGY' A
#
# COMPACT_ATOMS: atom_id res chain seq x y z
N MET A 1 7.98 6.78 21.60
CA MET A 1 6.52 6.58 21.40
C MET A 1 6.35 5.25 20.66
N ARG A 2 5.54 4.34 21.20
CA ARG A 2 5.18 3.08 20.55
C ARG A 2 3.95 3.31 19.66
N PRO A 3 3.75 2.53 18.58
CA PRO A 3 2.54 2.64 17.75
C PRO A 3 1.24 2.53 18.56
N GLN A 4 1.22 1.65 19.56
CA GLN A 4 0.07 1.48 20.45
C GLN A 4 -0.29 2.76 21.19
N ASP A 5 0.71 3.52 21.68
CA ASP A 5 0.45 4.76 22.41
C ASP A 5 -0.31 5.80 21.55
N ALA A 6 -0.14 5.76 20.22
CA ALA A 6 -0.83 6.65 19.29
C ALA A 6 -2.23 6.12 18.90
N LEU A 7 -2.40 4.80 18.85
CA LEU A 7 -3.70 4.15 18.63
C LEU A 7 -4.64 4.36 19.83
N ASP A 8 -4.11 4.27 21.05
CA ASP A 8 -4.89 4.51 22.26
C ASP A 8 -5.42 5.96 22.26
N LYS A 9 -4.60 6.94 21.86
CA LYS A 9 -5.04 8.34 21.72
C LYS A 9 -6.09 8.55 20.64
N LEU A 10 -6.02 7.78 19.55
CA LEU A 10 -7.05 7.79 18.52
C LEU A 10 -8.39 7.26 19.06
N GLU A 11 -8.36 6.16 19.81
CA GLU A 11 -9.55 5.57 20.43
C GLU A 11 -10.21 6.50 21.46
N HIS A 12 -9.41 7.19 22.28
CA HIS A 12 -9.90 8.18 23.24
C HIS A 12 -10.29 9.53 22.61
N GLY A 13 -10.14 9.69 21.29
CA GLY A 13 -10.46 10.94 20.59
C GLY A 13 -9.49 12.09 20.83
N GLU A 14 -8.34 11.81 21.46
CA GLU A 14 -7.28 12.79 21.74
C GLU A 14 -6.42 13.09 20.50
N LEU A 15 -6.41 12.18 19.52
CA LEU A 15 -5.61 12.30 18.30
C LEU A 15 -6.39 11.82 17.09
N ALA A 16 -6.81 12.74 16.23
CA ALA A 16 -7.43 12.39 14.95
C ALA A 16 -6.39 11.84 13.98
N MET A 17 -6.75 10.77 13.26
CA MET A 17 -5.93 10.19 12.20
C MET A 17 -6.76 9.85 10.98
N PHE A 18 -6.14 9.95 9.80
CA PHE A 18 -6.72 9.38 8.59
C PHE A 18 -6.65 7.84 8.64
N PRO A 19 -7.64 7.12 8.08
CA PRO A 19 -7.66 5.66 8.06
C PRO A 19 -6.35 4.98 7.63
N PRO A 20 -5.65 5.40 6.55
CA PRO A 20 -4.38 4.74 6.17
C PRO A 20 -3.31 4.84 7.26
N THR A 21 -3.30 5.90 8.06
CA THR A 21 -2.34 6.07 9.15
C THR A 21 -2.64 5.12 10.30
N SER A 22 -3.90 5.02 10.73
CA SER A 22 -4.29 4.12 11.83
C SER A 22 -4.09 2.65 11.47
N GLU A 23 -4.41 2.25 10.23
CA GLU A 23 -4.19 0.88 9.77
C GLU A 23 -2.69 0.53 9.73
N ASN A 24 -1.84 1.45 9.26
CA ASN A 24 -0.40 1.24 9.28
C ASN A 24 0.12 1.09 10.72
N LEU A 25 -0.37 1.91 11.66
CA LEU A 25 0.02 1.78 13.08
C LEU A 25 -0.44 0.47 13.71
N LYS A 26 -1.65 -0.02 13.38
CA LYS A 26 -2.13 -1.35 13.83
C LYS A 26 -1.22 -2.46 13.33
N PHE A 27 -0.78 -2.40 12.08
CA PHE A 27 0.20 -3.35 11.55
C PHE A 27 1.52 -3.29 12.33
N LEU A 28 2.07 -2.09 12.53
CA LEU A 28 3.35 -1.88 13.22
C LEU A 28 3.30 -2.26 14.70
N ALA A 29 2.14 -2.12 15.38
CA ALA A 29 1.97 -2.46 16.78
C ALA A 29 2.21 -3.95 17.09
N ASN A 30 2.16 -4.83 16.09
CA ASN A 30 2.47 -6.25 16.23
C ASN A 30 3.96 -6.55 16.38
N TYR A 31 4.84 -5.55 16.24
CA TYR A 31 6.29 -5.72 16.25
C TYR A 31 6.93 -4.88 17.36
N LYS A 32 7.98 -5.43 17.98
CA LYS A 32 8.70 -4.76 19.08
C LYS A 32 9.83 -3.90 18.56
N THR A 33 10.40 -4.24 17.41
CA THR A 33 11.55 -3.54 16.83
C THR A 33 11.35 -3.24 15.35
N SER A 34 12.02 -2.19 14.87
CA SER A 34 12.07 -1.89 13.42
C SER A 34 12.71 -3.03 12.62
N GLY A 35 13.65 -3.78 13.21
CA GLY A 35 14.26 -4.95 12.58
C GLY A 35 13.25 -6.05 12.29
N GLU A 36 12.33 -6.32 13.21
CA GLU A 36 11.25 -7.30 13.02
C GLU A 36 10.28 -6.86 11.91
N VAL A 37 9.90 -5.59 11.89
CA VAL A 37 9.05 -5.02 10.83
C VAL A 37 9.72 -5.17 9.46
N LEU A 38 11.00 -4.81 9.35
CA LEU A 38 11.74 -4.91 8.08
C LEU A 38 11.92 -6.37 7.65
N ALA A 39 12.13 -7.29 8.59
CA ALA A 39 12.20 -8.72 8.30
C ALA A 39 10.85 -9.27 7.80
N ALA A 40 9.74 -8.82 8.38
CA ALA A 40 8.40 -9.17 7.92
C ALA A 40 8.09 -8.56 6.54
N ALA A 41 8.43 -7.28 6.34
CA ALA A 41 8.21 -6.58 5.07
C ALA A 41 8.95 -7.26 3.90
N LYS A 42 10.15 -7.81 4.13
CA LYS A 42 10.89 -8.58 3.11
C LYS A 42 10.14 -9.84 2.64
N LYS A 43 9.26 -10.41 3.46
CA LYS A 43 8.45 -11.59 3.13
C LYS A 43 7.17 -11.24 2.37
N VAL A 44 6.72 -9.99 2.45
CA VAL A 44 5.57 -9.50 1.70
C VAL A 44 6.01 -9.29 0.25
N SER A 45 5.24 -9.83 -0.70
CA SER A 45 5.52 -9.65 -2.12
C SER A 45 5.48 -8.16 -2.49
N ARG A 46 6.28 -7.76 -3.48
CA ARG A 46 6.24 -6.37 -3.98
C ARG A 46 4.86 -6.13 -4.59
N PRO A 47 4.16 -5.04 -4.22
CA PRO A 47 2.91 -4.67 -4.89
C PRO A 47 3.13 -4.63 -6.40
N VAL A 48 2.24 -5.26 -7.16
CA VAL A 48 2.32 -5.22 -8.63
C VAL A 48 2.14 -3.78 -9.06
N ALA A 49 3.09 -3.27 -9.83
CA ALA A 49 2.98 -1.93 -10.39
C ALA A 49 1.77 -1.89 -11.34
N ILE A 50 0.88 -0.93 -11.11
CA ILE A 50 -0.23 -0.63 -12.02
C ILE A 50 0.38 0.20 -13.16
N LEU A 51 0.69 -0.47 -14.28
CA LEU A 51 1.41 0.12 -15.42
C LEU A 51 0.49 0.22 -16.64
N PRO A 52 0.63 1.26 -17.47
CA PRO A 52 -0.08 1.34 -18.74
C PRO A 52 0.12 0.08 -19.60
N LYS A 53 -0.95 -0.37 -20.25
CA LYS A 53 -0.92 -1.54 -21.14
C LYS A 53 -0.78 -1.11 -22.59
N LEU A 54 0.12 -1.75 -23.34
CA LEU A 54 0.21 -1.50 -24.78
C LEU A 54 -0.95 -2.18 -25.50
N ARG A 55 -1.62 -1.44 -26.38
CA ARG A 55 -2.62 -2.00 -27.29
C ARG A 55 -1.97 -2.27 -28.63
N THR A 56 -2.01 -3.53 -29.07
CA THR A 56 -1.48 -3.97 -30.36
C THR A 56 -2.60 -4.35 -31.33
N ASN A 57 -2.32 -4.23 -32.63
CA ASN A 57 -3.18 -4.81 -33.67
C ASN A 57 -2.85 -6.31 -33.89
N SER A 58 -3.56 -6.96 -34.81
CA SER A 58 -3.36 -8.38 -35.18
C SER A 58 -1.93 -8.70 -35.64
N ASP A 59 -1.21 -7.71 -36.16
CA ASP A 59 0.15 -7.84 -36.68
C ASP A 59 1.20 -7.53 -35.60
N GLY A 60 0.78 -7.30 -34.35
CA GLY A 60 1.66 -6.99 -33.21
C GLY A 60 2.17 -5.54 -33.16
N LYS A 61 1.73 -4.66 -34.07
CA LYS A 61 2.12 -3.24 -34.07
C LYS A 61 1.38 -2.49 -32.97
N VAL A 62 2.11 -1.68 -32.20
CA VAL A 62 1.53 -0.81 -31.17
C VAL A 62 0.66 0.26 -31.83
N ILE A 63 -0.61 0.28 -31.46
CA ILE A 63 -1.61 1.25 -31.95
C ILE A 63 -2.11 2.19 -30.84
N GLY A 64 -1.69 1.97 -29.59
CA GLY A 64 -2.04 2.85 -28.48
C GLY A 64 -1.52 2.37 -27.13
N VAL A 65 -1.81 3.16 -26.10
CA VAL A 65 -1.51 2.90 -24.70
C VAL A 65 -2.81 3.04 -23.91
N LEU A 66 -3.15 2.02 -23.11
CA LEU A 66 -4.27 2.07 -22.15
C LEU A 66 -3.74 2.47 -20.79
N MET A 67 -4.25 3.55 -20.25
CA MET A 67 -3.93 4.00 -18.90
C MET A 67 -4.77 3.24 -17.88
N PRO A 68 -4.28 3.07 -16.64
CA PRO A 68 -5.08 2.51 -15.56
C PRO A 68 -6.40 3.28 -15.38
N GLY A 69 -7.52 2.60 -15.52
CA GLY A 69 -8.86 3.18 -15.43
C GLY A 69 -9.55 3.43 -16.77
N ASP A 70 -8.86 3.31 -17.90
CA ASP A 70 -9.48 3.38 -19.22
C ASP A 70 -10.36 2.16 -19.50
N PRO A 71 -11.45 2.31 -20.28
CA PRO A 71 -12.23 1.17 -20.76
C PRO A 71 -11.34 0.15 -21.51
N GLY A 72 -11.19 -1.04 -20.93
CA GLY A 72 -10.35 -2.12 -21.48
C GLY A 72 -8.97 -2.29 -20.84
N TYR A 73 -8.61 -1.50 -19.81
CA TYR A 73 -7.46 -1.76 -18.93
C TYR A 73 -7.68 -2.95 -18.00
#